data_AF-A0ABD0ZBZ7-F1
#
_entry.id   AF-A0ABD0ZBZ7-F1
#
_cell.length_a   1.000
_cell.length_b   1.000
_cell.length_c   1.000
_cell.angle_alpha   90.00
_cell.angle_beta   90.00
_cell.angle_gamma   90.00
#
_symmetry.space_group_name_H-M   'P 1'
#
loop_
_entity.id
_entity.type
_entity.pdbx_description
1 polymer ?
#
loop_
_entity_poly.entity_id
_entity_poly.type
_entity_poly.pdbx_seq_one_letter_code
_entity_poly.pdbx_strand_id
1 'polypeptide(L)'
;GNVEVFHNGSWGSICDDEWDTREAEVVCRQLGFKEGALKPTHGSQYGQPTNKFLMDNLYCEGDEKRVVDCRFDGWGLNDCSASEAAGVVCNDRLLLTTTVTPSPPPLGRTKPKFRISGHSKGFKLRLVGGRLPTEGRVEVRTENSGKSHWGNICGDGWSLLEAGVVCKHLEFGYALAAAQNNYFAGKVSRIVMSGVECRGNESTLEECSSHLGPLIECPGIADDNIAGVICTKVLADLIIDADEIQRTAYLEDRQLYFLQCAMEENCVASSAYQLVAQQDSSWHLETRRLLRFTAKITNIGTDQFRPHIPKHLWEFHQCHMHYHSMEVFATFDVLSGGRRVAEGHKASFCLEDNVCSHGVTPKFACANYGDQGISVNCSDIYKHNIDCQWVDISDLEPGNYLFKVRHFLFSFPRLSVQLSKSDSSILNFPAQSLMSCLIKK
;
A
#
# COMPACT_ATOMS: atom_id res chain seq x y z
N GLY A 1 -5.54 0.76 -16.06
CA GLY A 1 -4.40 1.31 -15.31
C GLY A 1 -3.39 1.89 -16.27
N ASN A 2 -2.40 2.62 -15.77
CA ASN A 2 -1.26 3.02 -16.61
C ASN A 2 -0.50 1.80 -17.11
N VAL A 3 0.10 1.92 -18.30
CA VAL A 3 0.92 0.85 -18.87
C VAL A 3 2.38 1.11 -18.53
N GLU A 4 3.03 0.09 -17.97
CA GLU A 4 4.48 0.08 -17.76
C GLU A 4 5.12 -1.09 -18.52
N VAL A 5 6.33 -0.87 -19.01
CA VAL A 5 7.16 -1.85 -19.72
C VAL A 5 8.46 -2.07 -18.98
N PHE A 6 8.93 -3.32 -18.98
CA PHE A 6 10.21 -3.67 -18.38
C PHE A 6 11.28 -3.79 -19.47
N HIS A 7 12.29 -2.93 -19.41
CA HIS A 7 13.41 -2.93 -20.35
C HIS A 7 14.73 -2.66 -19.62
N ASN A 8 15.77 -3.44 -19.98
CA ASN A 8 17.13 -3.30 -19.46
C ASN A 8 17.26 -3.23 -17.91
N GLY A 9 16.46 -4.03 -17.19
CA GLY A 9 16.55 -4.11 -15.72
C GLY A 9 15.68 -3.09 -14.97
N SER A 10 14.97 -2.20 -15.66
CA SER A 10 14.08 -1.19 -15.06
C SER A 10 12.68 -1.21 -15.66
N TRP A 11 11.68 -0.91 -14.83
CA TRP A 11 10.33 -0.57 -15.29
C TRP A 11 10.28 0.89 -15.73
N GLY A 12 9.43 1.20 -16.71
CA GLY A 12 9.16 2.57 -17.13
C GLY A 12 7.86 2.68 -17.89
N SER A 13 7.37 3.91 -18.02
CA SER A 13 6.05 4.20 -18.57
C SER A 13 6.09 4.39 -20.08
N ILE A 14 4.92 4.30 -20.71
CA ILE A 14 4.72 4.64 -22.13
C ILE A 14 4.05 6.01 -22.18
N CYS A 15 4.51 6.87 -23.09
CA CYS A 15 3.89 8.16 -23.34
C CYS A 15 2.54 8.00 -24.07
N ASP A 16 1.58 8.89 -23.81
CA ASP A 16 0.26 8.85 -24.42
C ASP A 16 0.16 9.58 -25.78
N ASP A 17 1.28 10.07 -26.29
CA ASP A 17 1.40 10.57 -27.67
C ASP A 17 1.25 9.43 -28.69
N GLU A 18 0.37 9.67 -29.67
CA GLU A 18 -0.10 8.68 -30.65
C GLU A 18 -0.73 7.40 -30.05
N TRP A 19 -1.06 7.40 -28.75
CA TRP A 19 -1.64 6.24 -28.07
C TRP A 19 -3.12 6.05 -28.40
N ASP A 20 -3.49 5.00 -29.14
CA ASP A 20 -4.88 4.76 -29.52
C ASP A 20 -5.42 3.38 -29.12
N THR A 21 -6.57 3.03 -29.70
CA THR A 21 -7.27 1.78 -29.39
C THR A 21 -6.47 0.55 -29.86
N ARG A 22 -5.64 0.67 -30.89
CA ARG A 22 -4.79 -0.42 -31.42
C ARG A 22 -3.70 -0.78 -30.43
N GLU A 23 -2.98 0.20 -29.89
CA GLU A 23 -1.96 0.01 -28.87
C GLU A 23 -2.60 -0.59 -27.60
N ALA A 24 -3.75 -0.04 -27.20
CA ALA A 24 -4.50 -0.55 -26.06
C ALA A 24 -4.92 -2.02 -26.25
N GLU A 25 -5.37 -2.40 -27.44
CA GLU A 25 -5.77 -3.76 -27.79
C GLU A 25 -4.59 -4.74 -27.69
N VAL A 26 -3.43 -4.35 -28.21
CA VAL A 26 -2.19 -5.14 -28.11
C VAL A 26 -1.82 -5.36 -26.64
N VAL A 27 -1.86 -4.32 -25.82
CA VAL A 27 -1.57 -4.43 -24.38
C VAL A 27 -2.55 -5.35 -23.66
N CYS A 28 -3.86 -5.14 -23.85
CA CYS A 28 -4.87 -5.95 -23.18
C CYS A 28 -4.80 -7.42 -23.59
N ARG A 29 -4.59 -7.70 -24.87
CA ARG A 29 -4.37 -9.07 -25.38
C ARG A 29 -3.08 -9.67 -24.82
N GLN A 30 -1.99 -8.91 -24.76
CA GLN A 30 -0.71 -9.36 -24.21
C GLN A 30 -0.82 -9.72 -22.72
N LEU A 31 -1.66 -9.01 -21.96
CA LEU A 31 -1.94 -9.27 -20.54
C LEU A 31 -2.96 -10.41 -20.33
N GLY A 32 -3.56 -10.95 -21.40
CA GLY A 32 -4.46 -12.10 -21.35
C GLY A 32 -5.95 -11.76 -21.28
N PHE A 33 -6.34 -10.49 -21.45
CA PHE A 33 -7.75 -10.08 -21.53
C PHE A 33 -8.32 -10.46 -22.91
N LYS A 34 -9.24 -11.43 -22.93
CA LYS A 34 -9.72 -12.06 -24.18
C LYS A 34 -10.62 -11.17 -25.03
N GLU A 35 -11.35 -10.26 -24.40
CA GLU A 35 -12.26 -9.31 -25.05
C GLU A 35 -11.56 -8.00 -25.42
N GLY A 36 -10.23 -7.95 -25.27
CA GLY A 36 -9.43 -6.80 -25.71
C GLY A 36 -9.53 -5.58 -24.81
N ALA A 37 -9.25 -4.42 -25.39
CA ALA A 37 -9.35 -3.11 -24.78
C ALA A 37 -10.77 -2.57 -24.89
N LEU A 38 -11.29 -2.08 -23.75
CA LEU A 38 -12.50 -1.26 -23.74
C LEU A 38 -12.20 0.14 -24.26
N LYS A 39 -11.09 0.74 -23.81
CA LYS A 39 -10.60 2.04 -24.28
C LYS A 39 -9.15 2.31 -23.88
N PRO A 40 -8.41 3.12 -24.66
CA PRO A 40 -7.20 3.78 -24.19
C PRO A 40 -7.53 4.85 -23.16
N THR A 41 -6.53 5.20 -22.34
CA THR A 41 -6.59 6.34 -21.42
C THR A 41 -5.34 7.19 -21.55
N HIS A 42 -5.51 8.49 -21.35
CA HIS A 42 -4.52 9.53 -21.59
C HIS A 42 -4.35 10.38 -20.32
N GLY A 43 -3.37 11.27 -20.32
CA GLY A 43 -3.26 12.33 -19.33
C GLY A 43 -2.90 11.82 -17.94
N SER A 44 -2.16 10.70 -17.84
CA SER A 44 -1.83 10.07 -16.56
C SER A 44 -3.08 9.75 -15.72
N GLN A 45 -4.16 9.28 -16.37
CA GLN A 45 -5.47 9.08 -15.75
C GLN A 45 -5.43 8.24 -14.46
N TYR A 46 -4.52 7.27 -14.36
CA TYR A 46 -4.37 6.40 -13.20
C TYR A 46 -3.23 6.80 -12.26
N GLY A 47 -2.73 8.02 -12.39
CA GLY A 47 -1.60 8.53 -11.62
C GLY A 47 -0.43 8.96 -12.50
N GLN A 48 0.44 9.82 -11.99
CA GLN A 48 1.65 10.19 -12.73
C GLN A 48 2.70 9.06 -12.67
N PRO A 49 3.53 8.90 -13.71
CA PRO A 49 4.57 7.89 -13.73
C PRO A 49 5.70 8.29 -12.77
N THR A 50 6.18 7.32 -11.97
CA THR A 50 7.36 7.50 -11.11
C THR A 50 8.66 7.20 -11.83
N ASN A 51 8.59 6.36 -12.85
CA ASN A 51 9.71 5.94 -13.66
C ASN A 51 9.82 6.80 -14.92
N LYS A 52 10.99 6.74 -15.57
CA LYS A 52 11.19 7.41 -16.86
C LYS A 52 10.24 6.84 -17.91
N PHE A 53 9.86 7.66 -18.88
CA PHE A 53 9.27 7.17 -20.10
C PHE A 53 10.31 6.38 -20.88
N LEU A 54 9.94 5.15 -21.26
CA LEU A 54 10.81 4.24 -22.02
C LEU A 54 10.38 4.12 -23.48
N MET A 55 9.14 4.43 -23.79
CA MET A 55 8.54 4.35 -25.13
C MET A 55 7.68 5.58 -25.36
N ASP A 56 7.70 6.07 -26.60
CA ASP A 56 6.99 7.27 -27.05
C ASP A 56 6.66 7.15 -28.56
N ASN A 57 5.61 7.86 -29.00
CA ASN A 57 5.01 7.79 -30.34
C ASN A 57 4.80 6.33 -30.79
N LEU A 58 4.04 5.58 -29.99
CA LEU A 58 3.82 4.16 -30.23
C LEU A 58 2.79 3.97 -31.34
N TYR A 59 3.18 3.27 -32.38
CA TYR A 59 2.34 2.96 -33.53
C TYR A 59 2.27 1.44 -33.75
N CYS A 60 1.13 0.86 -33.38
CA CYS A 60 0.77 -0.53 -33.61
C CYS A 60 -0.20 -0.65 -34.80
N GLU A 61 0.00 -1.67 -35.64
CA GLU A 61 -0.97 -2.07 -36.66
C GLU A 61 -2.19 -2.75 -36.02
N GLY A 62 -2.00 -3.41 -34.87
CA GLY A 62 -3.02 -4.05 -34.03
C GLY A 62 -2.93 -5.59 -33.98
N ASP A 63 -2.09 -6.20 -34.81
CA ASP A 63 -1.86 -7.66 -34.86
C ASP A 63 -0.59 -8.10 -34.11
N GLU A 64 0.17 -7.16 -33.56
CA GLU A 64 1.37 -7.42 -32.79
C GLU A 64 1.07 -8.23 -31.53
N LYS A 65 1.95 -9.17 -31.20
CA LYS A 65 1.77 -10.01 -30.00
C LYS A 65 2.20 -9.30 -28.72
N ARG A 66 3.09 -8.33 -28.83
CA ARG A 66 3.62 -7.57 -27.71
C ARG A 66 3.71 -6.10 -28.07
N VAL A 67 3.48 -5.24 -27.10
CA VAL A 67 3.60 -3.78 -27.25
C VAL A 67 5.00 -3.36 -27.74
N VAL A 68 6.04 -4.10 -27.36
CA VAL A 68 7.43 -3.86 -27.78
C VAL A 68 7.73 -4.22 -29.24
N ASP A 69 6.80 -4.92 -29.90
CA ASP A 69 6.91 -5.28 -31.32
C ASP A 69 6.32 -4.19 -32.23
N CYS A 70 5.57 -3.23 -31.66
CA CYS A 70 5.08 -2.06 -32.38
C CYS A 70 6.22 -1.08 -32.68
N ARG A 71 5.99 -0.15 -33.61
CA ARG A 71 6.96 0.90 -33.94
C ARG A 71 6.91 2.01 -32.88
N PHE A 72 8.07 2.50 -32.46
CA PHE A 72 8.20 3.66 -31.56
C PHE A 72 9.56 4.34 -31.80
N ASP A 73 9.75 5.55 -31.25
CA ASP A 73 10.92 6.40 -31.56
C ASP A 73 12.26 5.90 -31.00
N GLY A 74 12.22 4.88 -30.15
CA GLY A 74 13.39 4.23 -29.56
C GLY A 74 13.41 4.34 -28.04
N TRP A 75 14.19 3.46 -27.40
CA TRP A 75 14.18 3.32 -25.95
C TRP A 75 14.66 4.58 -25.22
N GLY A 76 13.79 5.15 -24.40
CA GLY A 76 14.08 6.33 -23.58
C GLY A 76 14.22 7.63 -24.37
N LEU A 77 13.88 7.63 -25.66
CA LEU A 77 13.76 8.84 -26.48
C LEU A 77 12.31 9.32 -26.38
N ASN A 78 12.09 10.45 -25.70
CA ASN A 78 10.79 11.07 -25.49
C ASN A 78 10.97 12.54 -25.12
N ASP A 79 9.93 13.35 -25.36
CA ASP A 79 9.80 14.72 -24.83
C ASP A 79 8.63 14.86 -23.82
N CYS A 80 8.08 13.72 -23.39
CA CYS A 80 6.92 13.65 -22.53
C CYS A 80 7.15 14.07 -21.07
N SER A 81 6.14 14.71 -20.53
CA SER A 81 6.02 15.16 -19.14
C SER A 81 5.28 14.12 -18.27
N ALA A 82 5.36 14.27 -16.96
CA ALA A 82 4.70 13.35 -16.01
C ALA A 82 3.16 13.30 -16.16
N SER A 83 2.53 14.24 -16.87
CA SER A 83 1.10 14.20 -17.17
C SER A 83 0.73 13.39 -18.41
N GLU A 84 1.70 12.79 -19.10
CA GLU A 84 1.51 12.14 -20.41
C GLU A 84 1.67 10.62 -20.33
N ALA A 85 1.30 9.99 -19.19
CA ALA A 85 1.33 8.53 -19.10
C ALA A 85 0.12 7.89 -19.78
N ALA A 86 0.42 6.97 -20.70
CA ALA A 86 -0.56 6.11 -21.36
C ALA A 86 -1.13 5.07 -20.39
N GLY A 87 -2.41 4.78 -20.56
CA GLY A 87 -3.09 3.71 -19.83
C GLY A 87 -4.13 2.99 -20.68
N VAL A 88 -4.70 1.93 -20.11
CA VAL A 88 -5.75 1.13 -20.74
C VAL A 88 -6.83 0.72 -19.75
N VAL A 89 -8.05 0.57 -20.26
CA VAL A 89 -9.10 -0.21 -19.62
C VAL A 89 -9.32 -1.46 -20.45
N CYS A 90 -8.97 -2.62 -19.91
CA CYS A 90 -9.22 -3.90 -20.57
C CYS A 90 -10.60 -4.45 -20.21
N ASN A 91 -11.21 -5.20 -21.13
CA ASN A 91 -12.49 -5.85 -20.90
C ASN A 91 -12.25 -7.26 -20.34
N ASP A 92 -12.83 -7.52 -19.16
CA ASP A 92 -12.74 -8.81 -18.50
C ASP A 92 -14.14 -9.41 -18.31
N ARG A 93 -14.64 -10.08 -19.36
CA ARG A 93 -15.70 -11.07 -19.21
C ARG A 93 -15.11 -12.47 -19.21
N LEU A 94 -14.35 -12.82 -18.17
CA LEU A 94 -14.00 -14.22 -17.95
C LEU A 94 -15.22 -15.01 -17.45
N LEU A 95 -15.79 -15.83 -18.34
CA LEU A 95 -16.32 -17.13 -17.93
C LEU A 95 -15.14 -17.98 -17.45
N LEU A 96 -14.88 -17.98 -16.14
CA LEU A 96 -13.76 -18.69 -15.52
C LEU A 96 -14.00 -20.21 -15.51
N THR A 97 -13.41 -20.91 -16.48
CA THR A 97 -12.94 -22.28 -16.27
C THR A 97 -11.44 -22.25 -16.05
N THR A 98 -11.01 -22.19 -14.79
CA THR A 98 -9.60 -22.42 -14.44
C THR A 98 -9.52 -23.31 -13.21
N THR A 99 -8.97 -24.51 -13.43
CA THR A 99 -8.56 -25.48 -12.41
C THR A 99 -7.39 -24.91 -11.61
N VAL A 100 -7.59 -24.60 -10.33
CA VAL A 100 -6.52 -24.17 -9.40
C VAL A 100 -6.05 -25.37 -8.60
N THR A 101 -4.76 -25.67 -8.68
CA THR A 101 -4.07 -26.64 -7.82
C THR A 101 -3.78 -25.98 -6.46
N PRO A 102 -4.21 -26.55 -5.32
CA PRO A 102 -4.00 -25.92 -4.02
C PRO A 102 -2.55 -26.09 -3.54
N SER A 103 -1.91 -24.97 -3.14
CA SER A 103 -0.71 -24.97 -2.30
C SER A 103 -1.08 -25.18 -0.82
N PRO A 104 -0.26 -25.89 -0.03
CA PRO A 104 -0.61 -26.24 1.34
C PRO A 104 -0.56 -25.02 2.30
N PRO A 105 -1.50 -24.91 3.26
CA PRO A 105 -1.51 -23.86 4.27
C PRO A 105 -0.47 -24.13 5.38
N PRO A 106 0.04 -23.07 6.05
CA PRO A 106 0.85 -23.21 7.25
C PRO A 106 0.00 -23.69 8.44
N LEU A 107 0.60 -24.57 9.25
CA LEU A 107 0.00 -25.18 10.44
C LEU A 107 -0.12 -24.16 11.58
N GLY A 108 -1.34 -23.73 11.85
CA GLY A 108 -1.77 -23.06 13.08
C GLY A 108 -3.17 -23.52 13.45
N ARG A 109 -3.42 -23.80 14.73
CA ARG A 109 -4.73 -24.26 15.24
C ARG A 109 -5.75 -23.14 15.17
N THR A 110 -6.44 -23.02 14.03
CA THR A 110 -7.68 -22.25 13.88
C THR A 110 -8.73 -23.14 13.22
N LYS A 111 -10.02 -22.83 13.42
CA LYS A 111 -11.10 -23.50 12.68
C LYS A 111 -10.84 -23.39 11.18
N PRO A 112 -11.18 -24.42 10.37
CA PRO A 112 -10.91 -24.39 8.93
C PRO A 112 -11.75 -23.30 8.26
N LYS A 113 -11.08 -22.33 7.63
CA LYS A 113 -11.69 -21.38 6.70
C LYS A 113 -11.85 -22.05 5.34
N PHE A 114 -12.99 -21.84 4.70
CA PHE A 114 -13.28 -22.41 3.39
C PHE A 114 -13.38 -21.29 2.35
N ARG A 115 -12.92 -21.57 1.14
CA ARG A 115 -13.32 -20.79 -0.04
C ARG A 115 -14.67 -21.31 -0.50
N ILE A 116 -15.54 -20.43 -0.99
CA ILE A 116 -16.77 -20.86 -1.66
C ILE A 116 -16.32 -21.38 -3.04
N SER A 117 -15.95 -22.67 -3.10
CA SER A 117 -15.39 -23.30 -4.28
C SER A 117 -16.42 -23.41 -5.40
N GLY A 118 -16.19 -22.69 -6.50
CA GLY A 118 -17.02 -22.68 -7.69
C GLY A 118 -18.13 -21.62 -7.59
N HIS A 119 -18.22 -20.74 -8.59
CA HIS A 119 -19.29 -19.75 -8.73
C HIS A 119 -20.63 -20.37 -8.34
N SER A 120 -21.07 -20.11 -7.12
CA SER A 120 -22.35 -20.59 -6.66
C SER A 120 -23.34 -19.80 -7.48
N LYS A 121 -24.12 -20.43 -8.36
CA LYS A 121 -25.12 -19.77 -9.23
C LYS A 121 -26.14 -18.87 -8.48
N GLY A 122 -26.04 -18.74 -7.16
CA GLY A 122 -26.87 -17.91 -6.29
C GLY A 122 -26.13 -16.96 -5.34
N PHE A 123 -24.79 -16.83 -5.35
CA PHE A 123 -24.11 -15.83 -4.51
C PHE A 123 -24.45 -14.43 -5.00
N LYS A 124 -24.96 -13.59 -4.09
CA LYS A 124 -25.22 -12.18 -4.37
C LYS A 124 -24.69 -11.33 -3.23
N LEU A 125 -24.17 -10.16 -3.59
CA LEU A 125 -23.62 -9.18 -2.68
C LEU A 125 -24.24 -7.81 -2.96
N ARG A 126 -24.52 -7.04 -1.90
CA ARG A 126 -25.04 -5.67 -2.01
C ARG A 126 -24.63 -4.83 -0.82
N LEU A 127 -24.66 -3.51 -1.00
CA LEU A 127 -24.60 -2.54 0.09
C LEU A 127 -26.00 -2.13 0.50
N VAL A 128 -26.25 -2.03 1.79
CA VAL A 128 -27.53 -1.54 2.33
C VAL A 128 -27.30 -0.52 3.44
N GLY A 129 -28.20 0.45 3.54
CA GLY A 129 -27.96 1.64 4.35
C GLY A 129 -27.01 2.59 3.65
N GLY A 130 -26.41 3.51 4.40
CA GLY A 130 -25.59 4.57 3.81
C GLY A 130 -26.42 5.70 3.20
N ARG A 131 -25.77 6.84 2.96
CA ARG A 131 -26.36 8.00 2.28
C ARG A 131 -26.08 7.98 0.79
N LEU A 132 -25.03 7.27 0.37
CA LEU A 132 -24.62 7.12 -1.02
C LEU A 132 -24.72 5.66 -1.50
N PRO A 133 -24.90 5.42 -2.81
CA PRO A 133 -24.90 4.06 -3.35
C PRO A 133 -23.58 3.30 -3.17
N THR A 134 -22.47 4.03 -2.95
CA THR A 134 -21.11 3.48 -2.83
C THR A 134 -20.70 3.19 -1.39
N GLU A 135 -21.60 3.32 -0.42
CA GLU A 135 -21.33 3.03 0.98
C GLU A 135 -22.47 2.25 1.62
N GLY A 136 -22.17 1.48 2.64
CA GLY A 136 -23.19 0.74 3.39
C GLY A 136 -22.64 -0.50 4.07
N ARG A 137 -23.53 -1.17 4.81
CA ARG A 137 -23.24 -2.50 5.37
C ARG A 137 -23.22 -3.54 4.26
N VAL A 138 -22.34 -4.53 4.38
CA VAL A 138 -22.19 -5.57 3.37
C VAL A 138 -23.15 -6.71 3.68
N GLU A 139 -24.14 -6.91 2.81
CA GLU A 139 -25.06 -8.04 2.89
C GLU A 139 -24.74 -9.05 1.77
N VAL A 140 -24.68 -10.33 2.16
CA VAL A 140 -24.48 -11.44 1.23
C VAL A 140 -25.66 -12.40 1.28
N ARG A 141 -25.89 -13.08 0.17
CA ARG A 141 -26.93 -14.09 0.02
C ARG A 141 -26.33 -15.32 -0.61
N THR A 142 -26.39 -16.45 0.09
CA THR A 142 -25.97 -17.75 -0.42
C THR A 142 -27.20 -18.63 -0.64
N GLU A 143 -27.23 -19.37 -1.74
CA GLU A 143 -28.32 -20.32 -2.02
C GLU A 143 -27.92 -21.71 -1.54
N ASN A 144 -28.08 -21.96 -0.24
CA ASN A 144 -27.99 -23.31 0.31
C ASN A 144 -29.41 -23.86 0.54
N SER A 145 -29.74 -24.96 -0.13
CA SER A 145 -30.85 -25.84 0.24
C SER A 145 -32.25 -25.21 0.20
N GLY A 146 -32.55 -24.37 -0.80
CA GLY A 146 -33.92 -23.88 -1.08
C GLY A 146 -34.45 -22.76 -0.17
N LYS A 147 -33.66 -22.24 0.78
CA LYS A 147 -33.99 -21.04 1.57
C LYS A 147 -32.90 -19.98 1.41
N SER A 148 -33.14 -19.02 0.52
CA SER A 148 -32.23 -17.91 0.25
C SER A 148 -32.63 -16.68 1.09
N HIS A 149 -31.78 -16.25 2.01
CA HIS A 149 -31.99 -15.02 2.79
C HIS A 149 -30.72 -14.16 2.79
N TRP A 150 -30.91 -12.84 2.82
CA TRP A 150 -29.82 -11.89 3.01
C TRP A 150 -29.33 -11.95 4.45
N GLY A 151 -28.02 -11.92 4.63
CA GLY A 151 -27.39 -11.84 5.94
C GLY A 151 -26.16 -10.95 5.93
N ASN A 152 -25.75 -10.55 7.11
CA ASN A 152 -24.59 -9.68 7.32
C ASN A 152 -23.30 -10.49 7.44
N ILE A 153 -22.19 -9.78 7.25
CA ILE A 153 -20.85 -10.29 7.52
C ILE A 153 -20.39 -9.74 8.88
N CYS A 154 -19.76 -10.58 9.69
CA CYS A 154 -19.16 -10.16 10.95
C CYS A 154 -18.04 -9.12 10.72
N GLY A 155 -18.04 -8.04 11.51
CA GLY A 155 -17.01 -7.00 11.45
C GLY A 155 -15.66 -7.39 12.09
N ASP A 156 -15.60 -8.53 12.78
CA ASP A 156 -14.36 -9.01 13.42
C ASP A 156 -13.27 -9.34 12.39
N GLY A 157 -12.12 -8.67 12.53
CA GLY A 157 -11.00 -8.79 11.58
C GLY A 157 -11.25 -8.15 10.22
N TRP A 158 -12.36 -7.44 10.01
CA TRP A 158 -12.69 -6.80 8.73
C TRP A 158 -11.77 -5.62 8.45
N SER A 159 -11.02 -5.66 7.34
CA SER A 159 -10.02 -4.65 7.00
C SER A 159 -10.26 -4.01 5.63
N LEU A 160 -9.39 -3.07 5.26
CA LEU A 160 -9.38 -2.46 3.93
C LEU A 160 -9.13 -3.47 2.80
N LEU A 161 -8.49 -4.61 3.08
CA LEU A 161 -8.29 -5.66 2.07
C LEU A 161 -9.62 -6.31 1.68
N GLU A 162 -10.44 -6.70 2.66
CA GLU A 162 -11.77 -7.25 2.41
C GLU A 162 -12.69 -6.19 1.78
N ALA A 163 -12.67 -4.96 2.33
CA ALA A 163 -13.44 -3.86 1.77
C ALA A 163 -13.06 -3.57 0.31
N GLY A 164 -11.77 -3.65 -0.03
CA GLY A 164 -11.26 -3.48 -1.39
C GLY A 164 -11.84 -4.50 -2.37
N VAL A 165 -11.91 -5.77 -1.94
CA VAL A 165 -12.55 -6.83 -2.73
C VAL A 165 -14.05 -6.58 -2.89
N VAL A 166 -14.75 -6.08 -1.88
CA VAL A 166 -16.17 -5.71 -1.98
C VAL A 166 -16.40 -4.57 -2.95
N CYS A 167 -15.62 -3.48 -2.85
CA CYS A 167 -15.75 -2.33 -3.75
C CYS A 167 -15.43 -2.70 -5.20
N LYS A 168 -14.46 -3.61 -5.40
CA LYS A 168 -14.13 -4.17 -6.71
C LYS A 168 -15.25 -5.08 -7.25
N HIS A 169 -15.78 -5.99 -6.44
CA HIS A 169 -16.88 -6.89 -6.80
C HIS A 169 -18.13 -6.11 -7.27
N LEU A 170 -18.41 -4.96 -6.65
CA LEU A 170 -19.54 -4.09 -6.98
C LEU A 170 -19.23 -3.03 -8.05
N GLU A 171 -18.02 -3.04 -8.62
CA GLU A 171 -17.58 -2.04 -9.61
C GLU A 171 -17.64 -0.59 -9.09
N PHE A 172 -17.49 -0.38 -7.78
CA PHE A 172 -17.45 0.94 -7.15
C PHE A 172 -16.03 1.50 -6.98
N GLY A 173 -15.01 0.76 -7.40
CA GLY A 173 -13.61 1.19 -7.38
C GLY A 173 -12.87 0.69 -6.15
N TYR A 174 -12.19 1.59 -5.46
CA TYR A 174 -11.34 1.33 -4.30
C TYR A 174 -12.10 1.45 -2.99
N ALA A 175 -11.60 0.78 -1.94
CA ALA A 175 -12.10 1.00 -0.59
C ALA A 175 -11.42 2.20 0.06
N LEU A 176 -12.21 3.18 0.47
CA LEU A 176 -11.77 4.32 1.27
C LEU A 176 -11.77 3.98 2.76
N ALA A 177 -12.77 3.22 3.22
CA ALA A 177 -12.91 2.84 4.62
C ALA A 177 -13.55 1.46 4.76
N ALA A 178 -13.16 0.78 5.84
CA ALA A 178 -13.74 -0.48 6.29
C ALA A 178 -14.36 -0.25 7.68
N ALA A 179 -15.68 -0.35 7.79
CA ALA A 179 -16.38 -0.25 9.06
C ALA A 179 -16.48 -1.63 9.72
N GLN A 180 -16.17 -1.71 11.01
CA GLN A 180 -16.24 -2.95 11.81
C GLN A 180 -17.46 -2.99 12.74
N ASN A 181 -18.24 -1.90 12.78
CA ASN A 181 -19.42 -1.75 13.63
C ASN A 181 -20.68 -1.39 12.79
N ASN A 182 -21.83 -1.26 13.44
CA ASN A 182 -23.10 -0.93 12.80
C ASN A 182 -23.22 0.57 12.44
N TYR A 183 -22.16 1.13 11.87
CA TYR A 183 -22.01 2.53 11.47
C TYR A 183 -23.15 3.01 10.57
N PHE A 184 -23.57 2.17 9.62
CA PHE A 184 -24.59 2.52 8.63
C PHE A 184 -26.02 2.37 9.12
N ALA A 185 -26.20 1.91 10.37
CA ALA A 185 -27.47 1.69 11.06
C ALA A 185 -28.52 0.86 10.27
N GLY A 186 -29.65 0.61 10.92
CA GLY A 186 -30.80 -0.08 10.33
C GLY A 186 -31.01 -1.50 10.88
N LYS A 187 -31.99 -2.20 10.29
CA LYS A 187 -32.35 -3.55 10.73
C LYS A 187 -31.24 -4.54 10.37
N VAL A 188 -30.53 -4.99 11.39
CA VAL A 188 -29.49 -6.00 11.27
C VAL A 188 -30.15 -7.36 10.99
N SER A 189 -29.83 -7.93 9.83
CA SER A 189 -30.12 -9.33 9.52
C SER A 189 -29.09 -10.24 10.19
N ARG A 190 -29.41 -11.53 10.35
CA ARG A 190 -28.51 -12.52 10.94
C ARG A 190 -27.14 -12.52 10.24
N ILE A 191 -26.07 -12.69 11.01
CA ILE A 191 -24.72 -12.89 10.48
C ILE A 191 -24.64 -14.27 9.79
N VAL A 192 -24.23 -14.29 8.53
CA VAL A 192 -24.16 -15.50 7.68
C VAL A 192 -22.74 -15.83 7.22
N MET A 193 -21.77 -14.98 7.54
CA MET A 193 -20.37 -15.12 7.20
C MET A 193 -19.50 -14.44 8.25
N SER A 194 -18.41 -15.07 8.69
CA SER A 194 -17.45 -14.45 9.61
C SER A 194 -16.00 -14.87 9.33
N GLY A 195 -15.04 -14.18 9.94
CA GLY A 195 -13.61 -14.47 9.76
C GLY A 195 -13.15 -14.37 8.30
N VAL A 196 -13.74 -13.45 7.54
CA VAL A 196 -13.38 -13.19 6.14
C VAL A 196 -11.95 -12.67 6.11
N GLU A 197 -11.12 -13.33 5.30
CA GLU A 197 -9.73 -12.95 5.10
C GLU A 197 -9.42 -13.03 3.61
N CYS A 198 -9.17 -11.86 3.04
CA CYS A 198 -8.80 -11.62 1.66
C CYS A 198 -7.31 -11.28 1.55
N ARG A 199 -6.71 -11.61 0.41
CA ARG A 199 -5.35 -11.15 0.04
C ARG A 199 -5.38 -9.75 -0.56
N GLY A 200 -6.53 -9.32 -1.10
CA GLY A 200 -6.77 -8.05 -1.78
C GLY A 200 -6.65 -8.14 -3.31
N ASN A 201 -6.22 -9.28 -3.86
CA ASN A 201 -6.12 -9.49 -5.31
C ASN A 201 -7.33 -10.24 -5.89
N GLU A 202 -8.20 -10.76 -5.03
CA GLU A 202 -9.43 -11.44 -5.42
C GLU A 202 -10.31 -10.54 -6.30
N SER A 203 -11.02 -11.15 -7.26
CA SER A 203 -12.05 -10.43 -8.04
C SER A 203 -13.38 -10.37 -7.32
N THR A 204 -13.69 -11.40 -6.54
CA THR A 204 -14.96 -11.54 -5.85
C THR A 204 -14.76 -11.97 -4.40
N LEU A 205 -15.70 -11.61 -3.53
CA LEU A 205 -15.64 -11.97 -2.11
C LEU A 205 -15.69 -13.50 -1.88
N GLU A 206 -16.20 -14.28 -2.84
CA GLU A 206 -16.26 -15.75 -2.77
C GLU A 206 -14.87 -16.41 -2.77
N GLU A 207 -13.87 -15.75 -3.36
CA GLU A 207 -12.49 -16.24 -3.44
C GLU A 207 -11.73 -16.06 -2.11
N CYS A 208 -12.21 -15.16 -1.25
CA CYS A 208 -11.66 -14.95 0.07
C CYS A 208 -11.97 -16.13 0.98
N SER A 209 -11.08 -16.38 1.93
CA SER A 209 -11.29 -17.44 2.92
C SER A 209 -12.26 -16.95 3.99
N SER A 210 -13.27 -17.76 4.34
CA SER A 210 -14.26 -17.37 5.34
C SER A 210 -14.82 -18.56 6.12
N HIS A 211 -15.43 -18.31 7.27
CA HIS A 211 -16.23 -19.28 8.00
C HIS A 211 -17.71 -19.16 7.59
N LEU A 212 -18.35 -20.30 7.31
CA LEU A 212 -19.74 -20.39 6.89
C LEU A 212 -20.53 -21.41 7.73
N GLY A 213 -21.85 -21.25 7.74
CA GLY A 213 -22.77 -22.23 8.35
C GLY A 213 -22.63 -22.31 9.88
N PRO A 214 -22.53 -23.52 10.48
CA PRO A 214 -22.49 -23.68 11.94
C PRO A 214 -21.17 -23.20 12.58
N LEU A 215 -20.16 -22.84 11.76
CA LEU A 215 -18.85 -22.38 12.22
C LEU A 215 -18.76 -20.86 12.41
N ILE A 216 -19.86 -20.14 12.18
CA ILE A 216 -19.93 -18.69 12.34
C ILE A 216 -19.88 -18.35 13.83
N GLU A 217 -18.76 -17.79 14.25
CA GLU A 217 -18.63 -17.03 15.50
C GLU A 217 -18.35 -15.58 15.13
N CYS A 218 -19.05 -14.67 15.79
CA CYS A 218 -18.79 -13.25 15.76
C CYS A 218 -18.74 -12.76 17.21
N PRO A 219 -17.57 -12.33 17.71
CA PRO A 219 -17.48 -11.80 19.07
C PRO A 219 -18.32 -10.54 19.21
N GLY A 220 -18.71 -10.20 20.44
CA GLY A 220 -19.46 -8.97 20.76
C GLY A 220 -20.97 -9.08 20.60
N ILE A 221 -21.66 -7.93 20.58
CA ILE A 221 -23.11 -7.84 20.46
C ILE A 221 -23.47 -8.08 18.99
N ALA A 222 -24.33 -9.07 18.74
CA ALA A 222 -24.66 -9.56 17.39
C ALA A 222 -25.22 -8.49 16.42
N ASP A 223 -25.68 -7.36 16.95
CA ASP A 223 -26.25 -6.24 16.17
C ASP A 223 -25.30 -5.05 16.00
N ASP A 224 -24.08 -5.13 16.55
CA ASP A 224 -23.10 -4.04 16.45
C ASP A 224 -21.89 -4.44 15.59
N ASN A 225 -21.36 -5.65 15.71
CA ASN A 225 -20.14 -6.06 15.01
C ASN A 225 -20.40 -6.51 13.56
N ILE A 226 -20.64 -5.53 12.69
CA ILE A 226 -21.04 -5.73 11.29
C ILE A 226 -20.03 -5.09 10.36
N ALA A 227 -19.67 -5.81 9.30
CA ALA A 227 -18.82 -5.30 8.25
C ALA A 227 -19.57 -4.28 7.37
N GLY A 228 -18.95 -3.12 7.17
CA GLY A 228 -19.39 -2.10 6.22
C GLY A 228 -18.23 -1.57 5.40
N VAL A 229 -18.56 -0.87 4.31
CA VAL A 229 -17.57 -0.32 3.39
C VAL A 229 -17.98 1.07 2.92
N ILE A 230 -16.98 1.90 2.60
CA ILE A 230 -17.13 3.13 1.85
C ILE A 230 -16.21 3.01 0.63
N CYS A 231 -16.80 3.04 -0.57
CA CYS A 231 -16.08 2.92 -1.83
C CYS A 231 -15.90 4.27 -2.52
N THR A 232 -14.80 4.41 -3.25
CA THR A 232 -14.42 5.60 -4.00
C THR A 232 -13.84 5.22 -5.37
N LYS A 233 -13.98 6.10 -6.36
CA LYS A 233 -13.38 5.91 -7.70
C LYS A 233 -11.95 6.44 -7.80
N VAL A 234 -11.52 7.23 -6.83
CA VAL A 234 -10.20 7.87 -6.76
C VAL A 234 -9.56 7.54 -5.43
N LEU A 235 -8.24 7.33 -5.42
CA LEU A 235 -7.48 7.05 -4.21
C LEU A 235 -6.08 7.68 -4.32
N ALA A 236 -5.48 7.98 -3.17
CA ALA A 236 -4.06 8.28 -3.09
C ALA A 236 -3.23 7.01 -3.30
N ASP A 237 -2.07 7.17 -3.94
CA ASP A 237 -1.08 6.11 -4.14
C ASP A 237 0.27 6.71 -3.77
N LEU A 238 0.75 6.38 -2.58
CA LEU A 238 2.01 6.89 -2.08
C LEU A 238 3.13 6.01 -2.63
N ILE A 239 4.29 6.56 -2.97
CA ILE A 239 5.48 5.78 -3.33
C ILE A 239 6.68 6.38 -2.62
N ILE A 240 7.53 5.51 -2.04
CA ILE A 240 8.79 5.92 -1.46
C ILE A 240 9.93 5.87 -2.48
N ASP A 241 10.72 6.95 -2.53
CA ASP A 241 11.89 7.06 -3.40
C ASP A 241 13.06 6.25 -2.83
N ALA A 242 13.31 5.07 -3.42
CA ALA A 242 14.36 4.16 -3.01
C ALA A 242 15.76 4.72 -3.29
N ASP A 243 15.94 5.44 -4.40
CA ASP A 243 17.22 6.05 -4.76
C ASP A 243 17.59 7.14 -3.77
N GLU A 244 16.62 7.90 -3.29
CA GLU A 244 16.84 8.94 -2.29
C GLU A 244 17.33 8.35 -0.96
N ILE A 245 16.75 7.23 -0.50
CA ILE A 245 17.24 6.50 0.67
C ILE A 245 18.68 6.07 0.46
N GLN A 246 18.98 5.44 -0.67
CA GLN A 246 20.32 4.92 -0.98
C GLN A 246 21.37 6.04 -1.05
N ARG A 247 21.06 7.18 -1.68
CA ARG A 247 21.99 8.31 -1.84
C ARG A 247 22.30 9.04 -0.53
N THR A 248 21.34 9.06 0.39
CA THR A 248 21.42 9.86 1.62
C THR A 248 21.71 9.02 2.86
N ALA A 249 21.88 7.71 2.71
CA ALA A 249 22.11 6.83 3.83
C ALA A 249 23.53 6.95 4.39
N TYR A 250 23.65 7.08 5.72
CA TYR A 250 24.93 7.06 6.43
C TYR A 250 24.76 6.57 7.87
N LEU A 251 25.89 6.24 8.50
CA LEU A 251 25.94 5.84 9.91
C LEU A 251 26.32 7.02 10.79
N GLU A 252 25.60 7.21 11.89
CA GLU A 252 25.92 8.18 12.95
C GLU A 252 25.96 7.45 14.29
N ASP A 253 27.04 7.64 15.05
CA ASP A 253 27.10 7.24 16.45
C ASP A 253 26.72 8.45 17.32
N ARG A 254 25.66 8.33 18.13
CA ARG A 254 25.10 9.42 18.92
C ARG A 254 24.75 8.98 20.35
N GLN A 255 25.12 9.79 21.33
CA GLN A 255 24.86 9.50 22.74
C GLN A 255 23.37 9.64 23.07
N LEU A 256 22.88 8.78 23.97
CA LEU A 256 21.49 8.81 24.45
C LEU A 256 21.11 10.15 25.07
N TYR A 257 22.06 10.89 25.65
CA TYR A 257 21.85 12.26 26.11
C TYR A 257 21.20 13.17 25.05
N PHE A 258 21.59 13.03 23.78
CA PHE A 258 21.07 13.84 22.66
C PHE A 258 19.85 13.24 21.97
N LEU A 259 19.32 12.12 22.48
CA LEU A 259 18.23 11.35 21.88
C LEU A 259 16.98 11.33 22.76
N GLN A 260 16.89 12.16 23.80
CA GLN A 260 15.77 12.16 24.76
C GLN A 260 14.40 12.29 24.07
N CYS A 261 14.26 13.25 23.16
CA CYS A 261 13.05 13.42 22.35
C CYS A 261 12.73 12.19 21.51
N ALA A 262 13.74 11.62 20.85
CA ALA A 262 13.57 10.40 20.07
C ALA A 262 13.23 9.18 20.95
N MET A 263 13.65 9.18 22.22
CA MET A 263 13.28 8.14 23.17
C MET A 263 11.80 8.26 23.57
N GLU A 264 11.30 9.48 23.82
CA GLU A 264 9.88 9.74 24.12
C GLU A 264 8.97 9.27 22.98
N GLU A 265 9.42 9.41 21.72
CA GLU A 265 8.71 8.95 20.52
C GLU A 265 8.96 7.47 20.15
N ASN A 266 9.57 6.68 21.03
CA ASN A 266 9.86 5.26 20.78
C ASN A 266 10.83 4.96 19.61
N CYS A 267 11.71 5.88 19.20
CA CYS A 267 12.52 5.78 17.98
C CYS A 267 13.90 5.12 18.13
N VAL A 268 14.23 4.57 19.30
CA VAL A 268 15.49 3.84 19.52
C VAL A 268 15.20 2.37 19.84
N ALA A 269 16.22 1.50 19.79
CA ALA A 269 15.98 0.07 20.03
C ALA A 269 15.57 -0.19 21.49
N SER A 270 14.84 -1.29 21.73
CA SER A 270 14.33 -1.68 23.05
C SER A 270 15.40 -1.78 24.13
N SER A 271 16.65 -2.12 23.77
CA SER A 271 17.79 -2.19 24.68
C SER A 271 18.10 -0.84 25.35
N ALA A 272 17.92 0.28 24.64
CA ALA A 272 18.11 1.62 25.20
C ALA A 272 17.12 1.92 26.34
N TYR A 273 15.86 1.51 26.20
CA TYR A 273 14.84 1.68 27.24
C TYR A 273 15.09 0.81 28.47
N GLN A 274 15.65 -0.39 28.28
CA GLN A 274 15.99 -1.29 29.37
C GLN A 274 17.07 -0.69 30.28
N LEU A 275 18.04 0.03 29.71
CA LEU A 275 19.09 0.73 30.47
C LEU A 275 18.50 1.81 31.39
N VAL A 276 17.55 2.60 30.87
CA VAL A 276 16.83 3.61 31.66
C VAL A 276 15.99 2.96 32.76
N ALA A 277 15.29 1.86 32.43
CA ALA A 277 14.44 1.14 33.38
C ALA A 277 15.25 0.49 34.54
N GLN A 278 16.51 0.14 34.29
CA GLN A 278 17.42 -0.43 35.29
C GLN A 278 18.05 0.64 36.21
N GLN A 279 17.70 1.93 36.04
CA GLN A 279 18.25 3.06 36.80
C GLN A 279 19.79 3.13 36.78
N ASP A 280 20.42 2.72 35.67
CA ASP A 280 21.84 2.94 35.49
C ASP A 280 22.11 4.45 35.43
N SER A 281 22.85 4.99 36.40
CA SER A 281 23.18 6.43 36.45
C SER A 281 23.89 6.96 35.19
N SER A 282 24.52 6.08 34.41
CA SER A 282 25.33 6.41 33.25
C SER A 282 24.62 6.22 31.90
N TRP A 283 23.33 5.86 31.88
CA TRP A 283 22.59 5.57 30.64
C TRP A 283 22.72 6.65 29.57
N HIS A 284 22.79 7.93 29.97
CA HIS A 284 22.90 9.07 29.06
C HIS A 284 24.22 9.12 28.27
N LEU A 285 25.28 8.46 28.76
CA LEU A 285 26.60 8.38 28.11
C LEU A 285 26.67 7.25 27.08
N GLU A 286 25.73 6.31 27.12
CA GLU A 286 25.68 5.20 26.17
C GLU A 286 25.45 5.73 24.76
N THR A 287 26.15 5.12 23.80
CA THR A 287 26.14 5.53 22.40
C THR A 287 25.29 4.57 21.57
N ARG A 288 24.45 5.13 20.72
CA ARG A 288 23.63 4.38 19.75
C ARG A 288 24.20 4.58 18.35
N ARG A 289 24.24 3.51 17.57
CA ARG A 289 24.58 3.53 16.15
C ARG A 289 23.31 3.60 15.31
N LEU A 290 23.14 4.71 14.61
CA LEU A 290 21.94 5.05 13.86
C LEU A 290 22.25 4.96 12.35
N LEU A 291 21.47 4.16 11.63
CA LEU A 291 21.42 4.19 10.17
C LEU A 291 20.44 5.26 9.73
N ARG A 292 20.93 6.45 9.39
CA ARG A 292 20.12 7.58 8.90
C ARG A 292 19.93 7.52 7.41
N PHE A 293 18.82 8.08 6.93
CA PHE A 293 18.48 8.18 5.49
C PHE A 293 17.33 9.16 5.29
N THR A 294 17.23 9.80 4.12
CA THR A 294 16.08 10.62 3.75
C THR A 294 14.96 9.71 3.24
N ALA A 295 13.74 9.91 3.73
CA ALA A 295 12.53 9.29 3.17
C ALA A 295 11.73 10.36 2.42
N LYS A 296 11.67 10.23 1.09
CA LYS A 296 10.81 11.04 0.22
C LYS A 296 9.63 10.19 -0.22
N ILE A 297 8.42 10.63 0.10
CA ILE A 297 7.17 9.94 -0.22
C ILE A 297 6.37 10.82 -1.16
N THR A 298 6.10 10.33 -2.37
CA THR A 298 5.36 11.05 -3.40
C THR A 298 3.96 10.46 -3.52
N ASN A 299 2.92 11.30 -3.55
CA ASN A 299 1.59 10.84 -3.90
C ASN A 299 1.43 10.88 -5.42
N ILE A 300 1.44 9.72 -6.07
CA ILE A 300 1.18 9.57 -7.50
C ILE A 300 -0.24 9.12 -7.81
N GLY A 301 -1.10 9.01 -6.78
CA GLY A 301 -2.48 8.61 -6.97
C GLY A 301 -3.34 9.66 -7.64
N THR A 302 -4.64 9.39 -7.67
CA THR A 302 -5.65 10.26 -8.29
C THR A 302 -6.38 11.16 -7.29
N ASP A 303 -6.11 11.01 -6.00
CA ASP A 303 -6.67 11.84 -4.93
C ASP A 303 -5.60 12.18 -3.88
N GLN A 304 -5.84 13.24 -3.12
CA GLN A 304 -4.98 13.68 -2.04
C GLN A 304 -4.93 12.65 -0.90
N PHE A 305 -3.75 12.38 -0.36
CA PHE A 305 -3.62 11.58 0.86
C PHE A 305 -4.03 12.42 2.07
N ARG A 306 -4.82 11.83 2.98
CA ARG A 306 -5.26 12.48 4.21
C ARG A 306 -5.02 11.55 5.40
N PRO A 307 -4.65 12.09 6.56
CA PRO A 307 -4.60 11.31 7.79
C PRO A 307 -5.99 10.79 8.14
N HIS A 308 -6.06 9.56 8.64
CA HIS A 308 -7.31 8.95 9.09
C HIS A 308 -7.83 9.56 10.40
N ILE A 309 -6.92 10.05 11.26
CA ILE A 309 -7.27 10.63 12.55
C ILE A 309 -7.85 12.05 12.32
N PRO A 310 -9.06 12.34 12.84
CA PRO A 310 -9.63 13.67 12.79
C PRO A 310 -8.75 14.73 13.44
N LYS A 311 -8.74 15.95 12.89
CA LYS A 311 -7.88 17.06 13.33
C LYS A 311 -7.95 17.40 14.83
N HIS A 312 -9.12 17.21 15.46
CA HIS A 312 -9.33 17.47 16.88
C HIS A 312 -8.70 16.42 17.80
N LEU A 313 -8.24 15.29 17.25
CA LEU A 313 -7.52 14.22 17.96
C LEU A 313 -6.02 14.24 17.66
N TRP A 314 -5.52 15.22 16.91
CA TRP A 314 -4.09 15.34 16.66
C TRP A 314 -3.35 15.75 17.93
N GLU A 315 -2.23 15.08 18.19
CA GLU A 315 -1.41 15.33 19.37
C GLU A 315 -0.27 16.27 19.01
N PHE A 316 0.00 17.28 19.85
CA PHE A 316 1.13 18.19 19.63
C PHE A 316 2.39 17.58 20.22
N HIS A 317 3.47 17.54 19.44
CA HIS A 317 4.75 17.04 19.93
C HIS A 317 5.75 18.17 20.16
N GLN A 318 6.17 18.31 21.42
CA GLN A 318 6.99 19.42 21.89
C GLN A 318 8.37 19.44 21.23
N CYS A 319 8.94 18.26 20.93
CA CYS A 319 10.28 18.17 20.33
C CYS A 319 10.32 18.67 18.89
N HIS A 320 9.20 18.54 18.15
CA HIS A 320 9.12 18.87 16.74
C HIS A 320 8.24 20.09 16.44
N MET A 321 7.62 20.66 17.48
CA MET A 321 6.80 21.88 17.44
C MET A 321 5.67 21.84 16.40
N HIS A 322 5.11 20.66 16.17
CA HIS A 322 3.97 20.48 15.27
C HIS A 322 3.03 19.36 15.75
N TYR A 323 1.88 19.27 15.10
CA TYR A 323 0.87 18.26 15.39
C TYR A 323 1.10 16.99 14.60
N HIS A 324 0.89 15.86 15.27
CA HIS A 324 0.99 14.52 14.74
C HIS A 324 -0.40 14.06 14.32
N SER A 325 -0.57 13.76 13.03
CA SER A 325 -1.85 13.37 12.45
C SER A 325 -2.04 11.86 12.29
N MET A 326 -1.00 11.08 12.57
CA MET A 326 -0.97 9.61 12.55
C MET A 326 0.09 9.12 13.53
N GLU A 327 -0.06 7.94 14.13
CA GLU A 327 0.95 7.37 15.05
C GLU A 327 2.15 6.77 14.30
N VAL A 328 1.90 5.98 13.24
CA VAL A 328 2.96 5.34 12.44
C VAL A 328 2.66 5.54 10.96
N PHE A 329 3.49 6.31 10.28
CA PHE A 329 3.35 6.52 8.85
C PHE A 329 4.06 5.42 8.03
N ALA A 330 5.31 5.12 8.36
CA ALA A 330 6.08 4.08 7.69
C ALA A 330 6.96 3.33 8.69
N THR A 331 7.21 2.06 8.41
CA THR A 331 8.16 1.22 9.15
C THR A 331 9.36 0.88 8.28
N PHE A 332 10.53 0.86 8.91
CA PHE A 332 11.83 0.63 8.30
C PHE A 332 12.45 -0.57 9.01
N ASP A 333 12.23 -1.76 8.47
CA ASP A 333 12.69 -3.00 9.08
C ASP A 333 14.07 -3.39 8.52
N VAL A 334 14.96 -3.85 9.40
CA VAL A 334 16.17 -4.59 9.00
C VAL A 334 15.91 -6.08 9.22
N LEU A 335 16.15 -6.87 8.18
CA LEU A 335 15.85 -8.29 8.11
C LEU A 335 17.14 -9.11 7.96
N SER A 336 17.21 -10.25 8.64
CA SER A 336 18.23 -11.29 8.45
C SER A 336 17.56 -12.66 8.34
N GLY A 337 17.86 -13.42 7.28
CA GLY A 337 17.22 -14.72 7.03
C GLY A 337 15.69 -14.66 6.94
N GLY A 338 15.13 -13.51 6.54
CA GLY A 338 13.68 -13.28 6.47
C GLY A 338 13.01 -12.92 7.81
N ARG A 339 13.75 -12.87 8.92
CA ARG A 339 13.27 -12.44 10.24
C ARG A 339 13.70 -10.99 10.50
N ARG A 340 12.84 -10.22 11.16
CA ARG A 340 13.14 -8.85 11.60
C ARG A 340 14.12 -8.89 12.76
N VAL A 341 15.22 -8.17 12.60
CA VAL A 341 16.33 -8.09 13.58
C VAL A 341 16.52 -6.68 14.13
N ALA A 342 16.13 -5.64 13.39
CA ALA A 342 15.94 -4.30 13.92
C ALA A 342 14.70 -3.69 13.27
N GLU A 343 14.10 -2.74 13.98
CA GLU A 343 12.93 -1.99 13.54
C GLU A 343 13.21 -0.53 13.84
N GLY A 344 13.11 0.30 12.81
CA GLY A 344 12.83 1.70 12.98
C GLY A 344 11.44 1.99 12.44
N HIS A 345 10.91 3.12 12.85
CA HIS A 345 9.60 3.56 12.42
C HIS A 345 9.60 5.06 12.37
N LYS A 346 8.85 5.57 11.40
CA LYS A 346 8.45 6.96 11.38
C LYS A 346 7.31 7.11 12.37
N ALA A 347 7.65 7.34 13.63
CA ALA A 347 6.70 7.82 14.63
C ALA A 347 6.18 9.17 14.14
N SER A 348 4.89 9.21 13.82
CA SER A 348 4.06 10.40 13.76
C SER A 348 4.73 11.71 13.31
N PHE A 349 4.64 12.05 12.04
CA PHE A 349 5.11 13.34 11.52
C PHE A 349 3.99 14.15 10.88
N CYS A 350 4.26 15.44 10.74
CA CYS A 350 3.63 16.38 9.83
C CYS A 350 3.56 15.86 8.38
N LEU A 351 2.35 15.66 7.85
CA LEU A 351 2.16 15.42 6.40
C LEU A 351 1.96 16.75 5.67
N GLU A 352 2.91 17.13 4.83
CA GLU A 352 2.87 18.37 4.05
C GLU A 352 3.42 18.24 2.63
N ASP A 353 3.13 19.25 1.80
CA ASP A 353 3.61 19.32 0.43
C ASP A 353 4.96 20.06 0.37
N ASN A 354 6.08 19.35 0.58
CA ASN A 354 7.41 19.98 0.55
C ASN A 354 7.86 20.36 -0.87
N VAL A 355 7.68 19.46 -1.84
CA VAL A 355 8.05 19.65 -3.24
C VAL A 355 6.96 19.07 -4.12
N CYS A 356 6.54 19.80 -5.15
CA CYS A 356 5.54 19.34 -6.10
C CYS A 356 6.08 19.34 -7.53
N SER A 357 5.47 18.51 -8.38
CA SER A 357 5.71 18.51 -9.83
C SER A 357 5.45 19.89 -10.45
N HIS A 358 6.08 20.16 -11.58
CA HIS A 358 5.94 21.44 -12.28
C HIS A 358 4.47 21.77 -12.58
N GLY A 359 4.03 22.98 -12.24
CA GLY A 359 2.64 23.42 -12.42
C GLY A 359 1.67 23.00 -11.30
N VAL A 360 2.12 22.21 -10.32
CA VAL A 360 1.30 21.81 -9.17
C VAL A 360 1.59 22.74 -7.99
N THR A 361 0.55 23.35 -7.43
CA THR A 361 0.66 24.22 -6.27
C THR A 361 0.53 23.42 -4.97
N PRO A 362 1.44 23.57 -3.99
CA PRO A 362 1.33 22.92 -2.70
C PRO A 362 0.10 23.43 -1.93
N LYS A 363 -0.56 22.53 -1.20
CA LYS A 363 -1.82 22.80 -0.47
C LYS A 363 -1.70 22.53 1.02
N PHE A 364 -0.95 21.51 1.41
CA PHE A 364 -0.80 21.09 2.80
C PHE A 364 0.47 21.63 3.42
N ALA A 365 0.34 22.12 4.66
CA ALA A 365 1.43 22.66 5.45
C ALA A 365 1.09 22.51 6.92
N CYS A 366 2.02 22.01 7.73
CA CYS A 366 1.74 21.76 9.15
C CYS A 366 1.92 22.99 10.02
N ALA A 367 2.68 23.98 9.53
CA ALA A 367 2.85 25.24 10.22
C ALA A 367 1.50 25.89 10.56
N ASN A 368 1.43 26.57 11.71
CA ASN A 368 0.24 27.30 12.17
C ASN A 368 -1.02 26.44 12.28
N TYR A 369 -0.89 25.17 12.68
CA TYR A 369 -2.01 24.24 12.78
C TYR A 369 -2.76 24.08 11.45
N GLY A 370 -2.03 24.13 10.35
CA GLY A 370 -2.55 23.94 9.00
C GLY A 370 -3.08 22.53 8.77
N ASP A 371 -3.76 22.36 7.64
CA ASP A 371 -4.26 21.05 7.25
C ASP A 371 -3.11 20.17 6.74
N GLN A 372 -3.17 18.90 7.11
CA GLN A 372 -2.18 17.90 6.75
C GLN A 372 -2.70 16.97 5.66
N GLY A 373 -1.77 16.50 4.84
CA GLY A 373 -2.00 15.62 3.72
C GLY A 373 -0.87 15.70 2.71
N ILE A 374 -0.95 14.88 1.66
CA ILE A 374 -0.03 14.93 0.53
C ILE A 374 -0.87 15.09 -0.74
N SER A 375 -0.75 16.23 -1.39
CA SER A 375 -1.45 16.53 -2.63
C SER A 375 -0.99 15.61 -3.75
N VAL A 376 -1.86 15.40 -4.73
CA VAL A 376 -1.52 14.63 -5.94
C VAL A 376 -0.32 15.27 -6.62
N ASN A 377 0.71 14.47 -6.89
CA ASN A 377 2.01 14.85 -7.47
C ASN A 377 2.86 15.78 -6.60
N CYS A 378 2.62 15.78 -5.30
CA CYS A 378 3.51 16.37 -4.31
C CYS A 378 4.21 15.28 -3.51
N SER A 379 5.35 15.65 -2.95
CA SER A 379 6.18 14.82 -2.09
C SER A 379 6.30 15.41 -0.70
N ASP A 380 6.18 14.55 0.30
CA ASP A 380 6.57 14.79 1.68
C ASP A 380 8.00 14.24 1.87
N ILE A 381 8.91 15.06 2.39
CA ILE A 381 10.35 14.80 2.44
C ILE A 381 10.86 14.88 3.87
N TYR A 382 11.15 13.72 4.44
CA TYR A 382 11.80 13.57 5.72
C TYR A 382 13.31 13.42 5.56
N LYS A 383 14.02 14.53 5.70
CA LYS A 383 15.48 14.57 5.54
C LYS A 383 16.21 13.76 6.60
N HIS A 384 17.31 13.11 6.22
CA HIS A 384 18.17 12.30 7.08
C HIS A 384 18.65 12.98 8.38
N ASN A 385 18.62 14.31 8.46
CA ASN A 385 19.12 15.10 9.59
C ASN A 385 18.07 15.38 10.68
N ILE A 386 16.80 15.00 10.48
CA ILE A 386 15.77 15.18 11.50
C ILE A 386 15.78 14.01 12.50
N ASP A 387 15.15 14.21 13.66
CA ASP A 387 15.02 13.16 14.65
C ASP A 387 14.06 12.05 14.19
N CYS A 388 14.24 10.83 14.72
CA CYS A 388 13.48 9.63 14.35
C CYS A 388 13.56 9.22 12.87
N GLN A 389 14.50 9.79 12.11
CA GLN A 389 14.73 9.46 10.70
C GLN A 389 15.92 8.51 10.55
N TRP A 390 15.82 7.35 11.20
CA TRP A 390 16.85 6.31 11.22
C TRP A 390 16.27 4.94 11.55
N VAL A 391 17.12 3.91 11.44
CA VAL A 391 16.98 2.65 12.18
C VAL A 391 18.13 2.54 13.18
N ASP A 392 17.80 2.28 14.46
CA ASP A 392 18.82 1.96 15.46
C ASP A 392 19.35 0.56 15.21
N ILE A 393 20.64 0.47 14.87
CA ILE A 393 21.34 -0.78 14.54
C ILE A 393 22.43 -1.11 15.56
N SER A 394 22.39 -0.50 16.75
CA SER A 394 23.44 -0.69 17.77
C SER A 394 23.57 -2.14 18.20
N ASP A 395 22.45 -2.86 18.23
CA ASP A 395 22.36 -4.25 18.68
C ASP A 395 22.67 -5.25 17.54
N LEU A 396 23.01 -4.76 16.34
CA LEU A 396 23.34 -5.59 15.20
C LEU A 396 24.85 -5.85 15.07
N GLU A 397 25.17 -7.12 14.84
CA GLU A 397 26.50 -7.55 14.47
C GLU A 397 26.85 -7.19 13.02
N PRO A 398 28.13 -7.15 12.64
CA PRO A 398 28.52 -7.09 11.23
C PRO A 398 27.90 -8.21 10.40
N GLY A 399 27.27 -7.88 9.26
CA GLY A 399 26.69 -8.91 8.41
C GLY A 399 25.89 -8.38 7.23
N ASN A 400 25.38 -9.29 6.42
CA ASN A 400 24.50 -8.93 5.31
C ASN A 400 23.05 -8.93 5.81
N TYR A 401 22.36 -7.83 5.58
CA TYR A 401 20.97 -7.63 5.99
C TYR A 401 20.10 -7.23 4.79
N LEU A 402 18.81 -7.09 5.00
CA LEU A 402 17.87 -6.58 4.01
C LEU A 402 17.04 -5.46 4.64
N PHE A 403 16.96 -4.31 3.98
CA PHE A 403 16.28 -3.13 4.51
C PHE A 403 14.92 -2.97 3.86
N LYS A 404 13.85 -3.24 4.60
CA LYS A 404 12.51 -3.25 4.05
C LYS A 404 11.74 -2.03 4.56
N VAL A 405 11.20 -1.26 3.64
CA VAL A 405 10.24 -0.20 3.97
C VAL A 405 8.82 -0.74 3.80
N ARG A 406 7.94 -0.42 4.74
CA ARG A 406 6.50 -0.69 4.65
C ARG A 406 5.71 0.54 5.05
N HIS A 407 4.57 0.75 4.39
CA HIS A 407 3.58 1.72 4.81
C HIS A 407 2.35 0.98 5.36
N PHE A 408 1.61 1.64 6.25
CA PHE A 408 0.49 1.01 6.97
C PHE A 408 -0.65 0.58 6.04
N LEU A 409 -0.87 1.31 4.93
CA LEU A 409 -1.94 1.02 3.97
C LEU A 409 -1.48 0.19 2.76
N PHE A 410 -0.19 0.21 2.42
CA PHE A 410 0.35 -0.46 1.22
C PHE A 410 1.74 -1.06 1.47
N SER A 411 2.00 -2.23 0.88
CA SER A 411 3.32 -2.86 0.96
C SER A 411 4.21 -2.37 -0.19
N PHE A 412 5.24 -1.58 0.14
CA PHE A 412 6.23 -1.08 -0.82
C PHE A 412 7.32 -2.12 -1.16
N PRO A 413 8.02 -1.95 -2.30
CA PRO A 413 9.06 -2.87 -2.75
C PRO A 413 10.20 -3.04 -1.72
N ARG A 414 10.85 -4.20 -1.79
CA ARG A 414 11.97 -4.58 -0.92
C ARG A 414 13.24 -3.89 -1.39
N LEU A 415 13.94 -3.16 -0.50
CA LEU A 415 15.31 -2.73 -0.73
C LEU A 415 16.26 -3.78 -0.12
N SER A 416 17.28 -4.22 -0.84
CA SER A 416 18.35 -5.05 -0.27
C SER A 416 19.56 -4.18 0.04
N VAL A 417 19.98 -4.14 1.31
CA VAL A 417 21.07 -3.27 1.78
C VAL A 417 22.14 -4.11 2.44
N GLN A 418 23.35 -4.08 1.89
CA GLN A 418 24.47 -4.83 2.44
C GLN A 418 25.18 -3.96 3.50
N LEU A 419 24.91 -4.21 4.79
CA LEU A 419 25.57 -3.52 5.91
C LEU A 419 26.91 -4.19 6.27
N SER A 420 27.98 -3.98 5.49
CA SER A 420 29.30 -4.43 5.95
C SER A 420 29.83 -3.52 7.06
N LYS A 421 29.71 -3.94 8.32
CA LYS A 421 30.39 -3.29 9.46
C LYS A 421 31.87 -3.69 9.43
N SER A 422 32.63 -3.03 8.56
CA SER A 422 34.07 -2.80 8.77
C SER A 422 34.25 -1.45 9.43
N ASP A 423 35.37 -1.19 10.11
CA ASP A 423 35.76 0.11 10.70
C ASP A 423 35.84 1.28 9.68
N SER A 424 35.38 1.06 8.45
CA SER A 424 35.25 2.02 7.37
C SER A 424 33.79 2.13 6.94
N SER A 425 33.36 3.38 6.85
CA SER A 425 32.02 3.97 6.65
C SER A 425 31.26 3.55 5.38
N ILE A 426 31.47 2.35 4.85
CA ILE A 426 31.00 1.96 3.52
C ILE A 426 29.72 1.12 3.65
N LEU A 427 28.58 1.77 3.42
CA LEU A 427 27.31 1.10 3.12
C LEU A 427 27.33 0.70 1.63
N ASN A 428 27.39 -0.60 1.34
CA ASN A 428 27.26 -1.07 -0.03
C ASN A 428 25.78 -1.38 -0.33
N PHE A 429 25.21 -0.60 -1.24
CA PHE A 429 23.91 -0.87 -1.82
C PHE A 429 24.15 -1.57 -3.16
N PRO A 430 24.14 -2.91 -3.23
CA PRO A 430 24.18 -3.56 -4.54
C PRO A 430 22.93 -3.14 -5.30
N ALA A 431 23.12 -2.55 -6.49
CA ALA A 431 22.06 -2.23 -7.43
C ALA A 431 21.41 -3.53 -7.91
N GLN A 432 20.48 -4.06 -7.13
CA GLN A 432 19.53 -5.06 -7.54
C GLN A 432 18.16 -4.57 -7.10
N SER A 433 17.55 -3.75 -7.96
CA SER A 433 16.11 -3.60 -8.05
C SER A 433 15.50 -4.94 -8.48
N LEU A 434 15.48 -5.92 -7.58
CA LEU A 434 14.61 -7.09 -7.72
C LEU A 434 13.18 -6.63 -7.41
N MET A 435 12.63 -5.86 -8.34
CA MET A 435 11.24 -5.43 -8.36
C MET A 435 10.40 -6.62 -8.82
N SER A 436 10.26 -7.60 -7.93
CA SER A 436 9.11 -8.49 -7.99
C SER A 436 8.03 -7.84 -7.14
N CYS A 437 7.05 -7.22 -7.81
CA CYS A 437 5.71 -7.14 -7.25
C CYS A 437 5.23 -8.59 -7.11
N LEU A 438 5.61 -9.23 -6.00
CA LEU A 438 5.03 -10.50 -5.59
C LEU A 438 3.59 -10.19 -5.19
N ILE A 439 2.70 -10.22 -6.18
CA ILE A 439 1.41 -10.87 -5.97
C ILE A 439 1.78 -12.26 -5.45
N LYS A 440 1.72 -12.44 -4.12
CA LYS A 440 2.13 -13.68 -3.47
C LYS A 440 1.34 -14.84 -4.12
N LYS A 441 2.10 -15.82 -4.63
CA LYS A 441 1.62 -17.10 -5.16
C LYS A 441 0.48 -17.71 -4.34
#